data_AF-A0A0C9W039-F1
#
_entry.id   AF-A0A0C9W039-F1
#
_cell.length_a   1.000
_cell.length_b   1.000
_cell.length_c   1.000
_cell.angle_alpha   90.00
_cell.angle_beta   90.00
_cell.angle_gamma   90.00
#
_symmetry.space_group_name_H-M   'P 1'
#
loop_
_entity.id
_entity.type
_entity.pdbx_description
1 polymer ?
#
loop_
_entity_poly.entity_id
_entity_poly.type
_entity_poly.pdbx_seq_one_letter_code
_entity_poly.pdbx_strand_id
1 'polypeptide(L)' 'MSSIWRNHFSFNKYSQIAARALRASLKESERVAAEKRGVTTVKYQQWENGQGGEQIWISDKTSAAKNGTT' A
#
# COMPACT_ATOMS: atom_id res chain seq x y z
N MET A 1 -25.56 11.01 -5.39
CA MET A 1 -24.76 9.97 -6.06
C MET A 1 -23.55 9.66 -5.18
N SER A 2 -23.38 8.40 -4.77
CA SER A 2 -22.18 7.95 -4.04
C SER A 2 -21.09 7.57 -5.05
N SER A 3 -19.85 7.97 -4.79
CA SER A 3 -18.71 7.64 -5.64
C SER A 3 -18.34 6.15 -5.55
N ILE A 4 -18.10 5.50 -6.69
CA ILE A 4 -17.87 4.03 -6.82
C ILE A 4 -16.85 3.47 -5.81
N TRP A 5 -15.74 4.18 -5.59
CA TRP A 5 -14.67 3.72 -4.70
C TRP A 5 -15.10 3.53 -3.24
N ARG A 6 -16.14 4.23 -2.77
CA ARG A 6 -16.59 4.17 -1.37
C ARG A 6 -17.08 2.78 -0.95
N ASN A 7 -17.52 1.96 -1.91
CA ASN A 7 -17.99 0.60 -1.64
C ASN A 7 -16.85 -0.42 -1.51
N HIS A 8 -15.64 -0.08 -1.96
CA HIS A 8 -14.53 -1.03 -2.06
C HIS A 8 -13.42 -0.76 -1.05
N PHE A 9 -13.16 0.51 -0.74
CA PHE A 9 -12.08 0.87 0.17
C PHE A 9 -12.28 2.24 0.80
N SER A 10 -11.54 2.47 1.89
CA SER A 10 -11.55 3.74 2.62
C SER A 10 -10.90 4.87 1.80
N PHE A 11 -11.22 6.11 2.17
CA PHE A 11 -10.65 7.30 1.52
C PHE A 11 -9.12 7.32 1.54
N ASN A 12 -8.48 6.79 2.59
CA ASN A 12 -7.03 6.70 2.67
C ASN A 12 -6.43 5.79 1.59
N LYS A 13 -7.10 4.68 1.26
CA LYS A 13 -6.64 3.81 0.18
C LYS A 13 -6.88 4.46 -1.19
N TYR A 14 -8.01 5.14 -1.36
CA TYR A 14 -8.31 5.90 -2.58
C TYR A 14 -7.22 6.95 -2.86
N SER A 15 -6.89 7.78 -1.86
CA SER A 15 -5.90 8.84 -2.01
C SER A 15 -4.50 8.30 -2.28
N GLN A 16 -4.11 7.17 -1.68
CA GLN A 16 -2.86 6.47 -1.98
C GLN A 16 -2.78 6.02 -3.45
N ILE A 17 -3.85 5.43 -3.99
CA ILE A 17 -3.91 4.98 -5.38
C ILE A 17 -3.81 6.17 -6.33
N ALA A 18 -4.58 7.23 -6.08
CA ALA A 18 -4.52 8.46 -6.87
C ALA A 18 -3.12 9.10 -6.85
N ALA A 19 -2.50 9.15 -5.66
CA ALA A 19 -1.13 9.66 -5.52
C ALA A 19 -0.10 8.78 -6.24
N ARG A 20 -0.30 7.46 -6.33
CA ARG A 20 0.57 6.56 -7.12
C ARG A 20 0.45 6.87 -8.61
N ALA A 21 -0.77 7.01 -9.13
CA ALA A 21 -1.01 7.36 -10.52
C ALA A 21 -0.42 8.73 -10.88
N LEU A 22 -0.55 9.72 -9.98
CA LEU A 22 0.03 11.05 -10.18
C LEU A 22 1.56 11.00 -10.26
N ARG A 23 2.22 10.24 -9.39
CA ARG A 23 3.68 10.09 -9.43
C ARG A 23 4.16 9.47 -10.75
N ALA A 24 3.44 8.48 -11.26
CA ALA A 24 3.76 7.84 -12.54
C ALA A 24 3.58 8.79 -13.74
N SER A 25 2.79 9.86 -13.61
CA SER A 25 2.57 10.85 -14.66
C SER A 25 3.60 11.99 -14.71
N LEU A 26 4.53 12.04 -13.74
CA LEU A 26 5.58 13.07 -13.68
C LEU A 26 6.74 12.78 -14.64
N LYS A 27 7.46 13.84 -15.02
CA LYS A 27 8.73 13.73 -15.75
C LYS A 27 9.77 13.00 -14.90
N GLU A 28 10.72 12.33 -15.56
CA GLU A 28 11.69 11.45 -14.90
C GLU A 28 12.49 12.11 -13.77
N SER A 29 12.88 13.39 -13.94
CA SER A 29 13.62 14.14 -12.91
C SER A 29 12.87 14.22 -11.58
N GLU A 30 11.57 14.50 -11.64
CA GLU A 30 10.71 14.67 -10.47
C GLU A 30 10.12 13.34 -9.99
N ARG A 31 10.01 12.36 -10.89
CA ARG A 31 9.48 11.02 -10.60
C ARG A 31 10.33 10.33 -9.54
N VAL A 32 11.66 10.35 -9.67
CA VAL A 32 12.56 9.66 -8.74
C VAL A 32 12.41 10.17 -7.31
N ALA A 33 12.33 11.49 -7.12
CA ALA A 33 12.12 12.08 -5.80
C ALA A 33 10.71 11.78 -5.27
N ALA A 34 9.70 11.76 -6.14
CA ALA A 34 8.32 11.51 -5.76
C ALA A 34 8.04 10.04 -5.42
N GLU A 35 8.66 9.09 -6.13
CA GLU A 35 8.53 7.65 -5.91
C GLU A 35 9.15 7.19 -4.60
N LYS A 36 10.28 7.78 -4.18
CA LYS A 36 10.89 7.50 -2.86
C LYS A 36 9.90 7.70 -1.71
N ARG A 37 8.99 8.68 -1.83
CA ARG A 37 7.93 8.95 -0.83
C ARG A 37 6.77 7.95 -0.85
N GLY A 38 6.68 7.11 -1.88
CA GLY A 38 5.65 6.07 -1.98
C GLY A 38 6.02 4.79 -1.23
N VAL A 39 7.29 4.61 -0.85
CA VAL A 39 7.77 3.39 -0.19
C VAL A 39 7.37 3.39 1.27
N THR A 40 6.52 2.44 1.65
CA THR A 40 6.15 2.18 3.05
C THR A 40 6.54 0.74 3.40
N THR A 41 7.46 0.60 4.35
CA THR A 41 7.87 -0.69 4.91
C THR A 41 7.60 -0.65 6.40
N VAL A 42 6.51 -1.29 6.81
CA VAL A 42 6.10 -1.38 8.21
C VAL A 42 5.89 -2.83 8.56
N LYS A 43 6.18 -3.20 9.80
CA LYS A 43 5.86 -4.52 10.35
C LYS A 43 4.83 -4.32 11.45
N TYR A 44 3.73 -5.05 11.40
CA TYR A 44 2.73 -5.03 12.47
C TYR A 44 2.67 -6.38 13.16
N GLN A 45 2.24 -6.37 14.41
CA GLN A 45 1.97 -7.55 15.21
C GLN A 45 0.65 -7.31 15.93
N GLN A 46 -0.28 -8.24 15.82
CA GLN A 46 -1.52 -8.20 16.59
C GLN A 46 -1.25 -8.81 17.97
N TRP A 47 -1.65 -8.11 19.01
CA TRP A 47 -1.52 -8.55 20.40
C TRP A 47 -2.91 -8.80 20.95
N GLU A 48 -3.13 -9.99 21.51
CA GLU A 48 -4.39 -10.36 22.15
C GLU A 48 -4.10 -10.97 23.52
N ASN A 49 -4.83 -10.55 24.54
CA ASN A 49 -4.65 -11.02 25.92
C ASN A 49 -3.20 -10.94 26.44
N GLY A 50 -2.43 -9.94 25.98
CA GLY A 50 -1.04 -9.73 26.38
C GLY A 50 -0.02 -10.66 25.70
N GLN A 51 -0.46 -11.55 24.81
CA GLN A 51 0.42 -12.39 23.99
C GLN A 51 0.56 -11.78 22.60
N GLY A 52 1.81 -11.61 22.15
CA GLY A 52 2.11 -11.12 20.82
C GLY A 52 1.92 -12.21 19.77
N GLY A 53 1.10 -11.95 18.76
CA GLY A 53 0.85 -12.84 17.62
C GLY A 53 1.96 -12.79 16.56
N GLU A 54 1.64 -13.22 15.34
CA GLU A 54 2.60 -13.22 14.22
C GLU A 54 2.98 -11.80 13.78
N GLN A 55 4.25 -11.63 13.41
CA GLN A 55 4.75 -10.37 12.85
C GLN A 55 4.61 -10.37 11.33
N ILE A 56 3.74 -9.49 10.82
CA ILE A 56 3.42 -9.41 9.40
C ILE A 56 4.05 -8.16 8.80
N TRP A 57 4.80 -8.36 7.73
CA TRP A 57 5.41 -7.27 6.97
C TRP A 57 4.41 -6.66 5.99
N ILE A 58 4.07 -5.40 6.20
CA ILE A 58 3.38 -4.54 5.24
C ILE A 58 4.46 -3.88 4.39
N SER A 59 4.88 -4.57 3.34
CA SER A 59 5.69 -3.99 2.26
C SER A 59 4.87 -3.96 0.97
N ASP A 60 5.10 -2.94 0.14
CA ASP A 60 4.40 -2.75 -1.14
C ASP A 60 4.76 -3.85 -2.20
N LYS A 61 5.63 -4.82 -1.86
CA LYS A 61 6.01 -5.99 -2.68
C LYS A 61 5.22 -7.27 -2.39
N THR A 62 4.15 -7.20 -1.58
CA THR A 62 3.37 -8.40 -1.17
C THR A 62 2.35 -8.90 -2.21
N SER A 63 2.49 -8.55 -3.49
CA SER A 63 1.76 -9.17 -4.60
C SER A 63 2.60 -10.12 -5.46
N ALA A 64 3.91 -10.24 -5.22
CA ALA A 64 4.76 -11.19 -5.94
C ALA A 64 4.77 -12.60 -5.32
N ALA A 65 4.21 -12.79 -4.13
CA ALA A 65 4.30 -14.05 -3.35
C ALA A 65 2.97 -14.81 -3.22
N LYS A 66 1.96 -14.54 -4.06
CA LYS A 66 0.68 -15.28 -4.08
C LYS A 66 0.39 -16.04 -5.37
N ASN A 67 1.38 -16.22 -6.24
CA ASN A 67 1.26 -17.04 -7.44
C ASN A 67 2.37 -18.10 -7.43
N GLY A 68 2.24 -19.06 -6.53
CA GLY A 68 3.12 -20.22 -6.42
C GLY A 68 2.28 -21.46 -6.17
N THR A 69 1.52 -21.91 -7.16
CA THR A 69 1.03 -23.29 -7.25
C THR A 69 0.79 -23.64 -8.73
N THR A 70 1.71 -24.45 -9.24
CA THR A 70 1.81 -25.08 -10.58
C THR A 70 2.18 -24.18 -11.75
#